data_AF-A0A9D1K1B6-F1
#
_entry.id   AF-A0A9D1K1B6-F1
#
_cell.length_a   1.000
_cell.length_b   1.000
_cell.length_c   1.000
_cell.angle_alpha   90.00
_cell.angle_beta   90.00
_cell.angle_gamma   90.00
#
_symmetry.space_group_name_H-M   'P 1'
#
loop_
_entity.id
_entity.type
_entity.pdbx_description
1 polymer ?
#
loop_
_entity_poly.entity_id
_entity_poly.type
_entity_poly.pdbx_seq_one_letter_code
_entity_poly.pdbx_strand_id
1 'polypeptide(L)'
;MQEIRVELTKNPKKKPAPGDPLPFGRIFTDHMFMMDYDLGQGWHDPRIVPYGPIELEPSAMCLHYGQSVFEGMKAYRAVDGRILLFRPEKNMARLNVSNERLCIPQIDEEFAKEAIAKLVSIERDWIPSGEGTSLYIRPFIIGVDPHVGVHPASHLIFMVICC
;
A
#
# COMPACT_ATOMS: atom_id res chain seq x y z
N MET A 1 4.52 18.80 -4.61
CA MET A 1 4.10 17.44 -4.26
C MET A 1 4.44 17.20 -2.80
N GLN A 2 3.60 16.51 -2.02
CA GLN A 2 3.85 16.31 -0.58
C GLN A 2 5.15 15.50 -0.36
N GLU A 3 5.94 15.84 0.65
CA GLU A 3 7.17 15.11 0.97
C GLU A 3 6.83 13.81 1.71
N ILE A 4 7.27 12.66 1.18
CA ILE A 4 7.09 11.36 1.83
C ILE A 4 8.18 11.17 2.88
N ARG A 5 7.81 11.25 4.17
CA ARG A 5 8.69 10.92 5.30
C ARG A 5 9.11 9.46 5.24
N VAL A 6 10.37 9.15 5.58
CA VAL A 6 10.89 7.77 5.56
C VAL A 6 11.53 7.44 6.89
N GLU A 7 11.06 6.36 7.51
CA GLU A 7 11.65 5.73 8.68
C GLU A 7 12.02 4.28 8.33
N LEU A 8 13.32 4.00 8.24
CA LEU A 8 13.81 2.66 7.93
C LEU A 8 13.88 1.79 9.19
N THR A 9 13.54 0.51 9.05
CA THR A 9 13.69 -0.47 10.12
C THR A 9 15.14 -0.63 10.53
N LYS A 10 15.37 -0.77 11.84
CA LYS A 10 16.67 -1.15 12.41
C LYS A 10 16.86 -2.67 12.51
N ASN A 11 15.80 -3.44 12.26
CA ASN A 11 15.76 -4.89 12.38
C ASN A 11 15.19 -5.50 11.08
N PRO A 12 15.97 -5.53 9.98
CA PRO A 12 15.50 -6.08 8.72
C PRO A 12 15.23 -7.58 8.85
N LYS A 13 14.16 -8.06 8.19
CA LYS A 13 13.80 -9.48 8.18
C LYS A 13 14.78 -10.27 7.32
N LYS A 14 14.89 -11.57 7.60
CA LYS A 14 15.61 -12.50 6.72
C LYS A 14 14.81 -12.66 5.41
N LYS A 15 15.43 -12.31 4.29
CA LYS A 15 14.85 -12.50 2.96
C LYS A 15 14.88 -13.98 2.56
N PRO A 16 13.91 -14.47 1.78
CA PRO A 16 13.97 -15.80 1.18
C PRO A 16 15.24 -15.96 0.32
N ALA A 17 15.86 -17.14 0.39
CA ALA A 17 16.98 -17.47 -0.48
C ALA A 17 16.48 -17.80 -1.90
N PRO A 18 17.34 -17.67 -2.93
CA PRO A 18 17.00 -18.13 -4.27
C PRO A 18 16.56 -19.61 -4.27
N GLY A 19 15.37 -19.88 -4.81
CA GLY A 19 14.79 -21.22 -4.86
C GLY A 19 13.89 -21.59 -3.68
N ASP A 20 13.84 -20.77 -2.62
CA ASP A 20 12.88 -20.96 -1.53
C ASP A 20 11.43 -20.86 -2.03
N PRO A 21 10.48 -21.58 -1.41
CA PRO A 21 9.07 -21.44 -1.74
C PRO A 21 8.57 -20.03 -1.42
N LEU A 22 7.89 -19.41 -2.38
CA LEU A 22 7.28 -18.09 -2.26
C LEU A 22 5.74 -18.21 -2.23
N PRO A 23 5.15 -18.64 -1.09
CA PRO A 23 3.70 -18.73 -0.98
C PRO A 23 3.09 -17.33 -1.04
N PHE A 24 2.13 -17.15 -1.95
CA PHE A 24 1.47 -15.86 -2.18
C PHE A 24 0.88 -15.26 -0.90
N GLY A 25 1.23 -14.00 -0.61
CA GLY A 25 0.63 -13.22 0.47
C GLY A 25 1.03 -13.64 1.89
N ARG A 26 2.13 -14.37 2.08
CA ARG A 26 2.58 -14.81 3.43
C ARG A 26 3.89 -14.19 3.91
N ILE A 27 4.77 -13.76 3.00
CA ILE A 27 6.08 -13.21 3.33
C ILE A 27 6.05 -11.73 2.99
N PHE A 28 6.06 -10.84 4.00
CA PHE A 28 5.95 -9.40 3.79
C PHE A 28 7.29 -8.70 3.95
N THR A 29 7.50 -7.64 3.16
CA THR A 29 8.72 -6.82 3.13
C THR A 29 8.95 -6.02 4.42
N ASP A 30 10.07 -5.29 4.50
CA ASP A 30 10.51 -4.63 5.72
C ASP A 30 9.69 -3.39 6.10
N HIS A 31 9.11 -2.70 5.11
CA HIS A 31 8.38 -1.44 5.26
C HIS A 31 7.02 -1.49 4.56
N MET A 32 6.20 -0.49 4.90
CA MET A 32 4.93 -0.19 4.26
C MET A 32 4.78 1.33 4.08
N PHE A 33 3.98 1.74 3.10
CA PHE A 33 3.56 3.13 2.96
C PHE A 33 2.24 3.35 3.70
N MET A 34 2.05 4.52 4.29
CA MET A 34 0.81 5.01 4.88
C MET A 34 0.58 6.48 4.51
N MET A 35 -0.68 6.87 4.39
CA MET A 35 -1.11 8.25 4.23
C MET A 35 -2.51 8.38 4.83
N ASP A 36 -2.71 9.39 5.65
CA ASP A 36 -3.98 9.58 6.35
C ASP A 36 -4.89 10.50 5.53
N TYR A 37 -6.19 10.42 5.77
CA TYR A 37 -7.17 11.36 5.28
C TYR A 37 -8.06 11.77 6.43
N ASP A 38 -8.25 13.08 6.58
CA ASP A 38 -9.26 13.63 7.47
C ASP A 38 -10.21 14.56 6.70
N LEU A 39 -11.50 14.44 6.98
CA LEU A 39 -12.52 15.30 6.38
C LEU A 39 -12.22 16.78 6.67
N GLY A 40 -12.11 17.59 5.62
CA GLY A 40 -11.77 19.01 5.70
C GLY A 40 -10.28 19.31 5.56
N GLN A 41 -9.39 18.34 5.81
CA GLN A 41 -7.95 18.45 5.57
C GLN A 41 -7.52 17.80 4.24
N GLY A 42 -8.20 16.71 3.85
CA GLY A 42 -7.81 15.92 2.69
C GLY A 42 -6.75 14.87 3.04
N TRP A 43 -6.07 14.34 2.02
CA TRP A 43 -4.98 13.39 2.19
C TRP A 43 -3.72 14.08 2.73
N HIS A 44 -3.11 13.55 3.80
CA HIS A 44 -1.96 14.15 4.47
C HIS A 44 -1.06 13.10 5.16
N ASP A 45 0.02 13.57 5.76
CA ASP A 45 1.06 12.77 6.45
C ASP A 45 1.57 11.53 5.69
N PRO A 46 2.00 11.65 4.41
CA PRO A 46 2.52 10.50 3.69
C PRO A 46 3.86 10.03 4.26
N ARG A 47 3.95 8.73 4.55
CA ARG A 47 5.08 8.13 5.25
C ARG A 47 5.38 6.71 4.80
N ILE A 48 6.66 6.35 4.79
CA ILE A 48 7.13 4.97 4.69
C ILE A 48 7.72 4.61 6.05
N VAL A 49 7.19 3.56 6.66
CA VAL A 49 7.51 3.14 8.03
C VAL A 49 7.77 1.63 8.07
N PRO A 50 8.39 1.09 9.13
CA PRO A 50 8.54 -0.36 9.27
C PRO A 50 7.18 -1.07 9.21
N TYR A 51 7.14 -2.20 8.50
CA TYR A 51 5.94 -3.03 8.39
C TYR A 51 5.53 -3.53 9.78
N GLY A 52 4.27 -3.32 10.15
CA GLY A 52 3.75 -3.71 11.46
C GLY A 52 2.23 -3.64 11.53
N PRO A 53 1.65 -4.08 12.66
CA PRO A 53 0.23 -3.91 12.91
C PRO A 53 -0.14 -2.42 12.97
N ILE A 54 -1.39 -2.12 12.62
CA ILE A 54 -2.01 -0.81 12.84
C ILE A 54 -2.98 -0.89 14.02
N GLU A 55 -3.07 0.19 14.78
CA GLU A 55 -4.05 0.32 15.85
C GLU A 55 -5.41 0.73 15.26
N LEU A 56 -6.47 0.00 15.62
CA LEU A 56 -7.83 0.23 15.15
C LEU A 56 -8.80 0.07 16.30
N GLU A 57 -9.72 1.02 16.41
CA GLU A 57 -10.86 0.93 17.32
C GLU A 57 -11.77 -0.25 16.92
N PRO A 58 -12.33 -1.03 17.86
CA PRO A 58 -13.25 -2.11 17.53
C PRO A 58 -14.51 -1.66 16.80
N SER A 59 -14.89 -0.38 16.93
CA SER A 59 -16.00 0.25 16.22
C SER A 59 -15.61 0.78 14.83
N ALA A 60 -14.38 0.56 14.36
CA ALA A 60 -13.89 1.06 13.07
C ALA A 60 -14.81 0.64 11.91
N MET A 61 -15.21 1.61 11.11
CA MET A 61 -16.15 1.41 9.99
C MET A 61 -15.76 0.29 9.02
N CYS A 62 -14.46 0.11 8.73
CA CYS A 62 -14.00 -0.96 7.85
C CYS A 62 -14.34 -2.38 8.38
N LEU A 63 -14.47 -2.53 9.71
CA LEU A 63 -14.80 -3.81 10.36
C LEU A 63 -16.30 -4.14 10.31
N HIS A 64 -17.17 -3.13 10.27
CA HIS A 64 -18.63 -3.31 10.36
C HIS A 64 -19.35 -3.18 9.03
N TYR A 65 -18.91 -2.23 8.19
CA TYR A 65 -19.59 -1.89 6.94
C TYR A 65 -18.73 -2.13 5.70
N GLY A 66 -17.51 -2.63 5.87
CA GLY A 66 -16.63 -2.98 4.77
C GLY A 66 -16.25 -1.79 3.89
N GLN A 67 -16.27 -0.55 4.42
CA GLN A 67 -15.81 0.62 3.68
C GLN A 67 -14.28 0.56 3.51
N SER A 68 -13.88 -0.19 2.49
CA SER A 68 -12.52 -0.53 2.18
C SER A 68 -12.39 -0.91 0.71
N VAL A 69 -11.27 -0.57 0.08
CA VAL A 69 -10.93 -0.95 -1.29
C VAL A 69 -9.49 -1.44 -1.34
N PHE A 70 -9.16 -2.24 -2.35
CA PHE A 70 -7.78 -2.66 -2.58
C PHE A 70 -7.46 -2.77 -4.07
N GLU A 71 -6.16 -2.77 -4.35
CA GLU A 71 -5.58 -2.99 -5.67
C GLU A 71 -4.52 -4.10 -5.64
N GLY A 72 -4.10 -4.52 -6.82
CA GLY A 72 -3.07 -5.54 -6.96
C GLY A 72 -2.20 -5.33 -8.18
N MET A 73 -0.91 -5.11 -7.96
CA MET A 73 0.08 -5.00 -9.04
C MET A 73 1.40 -5.66 -8.66
N LYS A 74 2.37 -5.62 -9.56
CA LYS A 74 3.65 -6.34 -9.39
C LYS A 74 4.83 -5.47 -9.82
N ALA A 75 5.93 -5.62 -9.08
CA ALA A 75 7.26 -5.20 -9.50
C ALA A 75 8.09 -6.41 -9.95
N TYR A 76 8.83 -6.23 -11.04
CA TYR A 76 9.65 -7.26 -11.66
C TYR A 76 11.10 -6.81 -11.74
N ARG A 77 12.02 -7.76 -11.58
CA ARG A 77 13.43 -7.55 -11.91
C ARG A 77 13.65 -7.95 -13.36
N ALA A 78 14.03 -6.98 -14.19
CA ALA A 78 14.39 -7.21 -15.58
C ALA A 78 15.76 -7.93 -15.67
N VAL A 79 16.03 -8.53 -16.83
CA VAL A 79 17.30 -9.23 -17.12
C VAL A 79 18.54 -8.33 -16.98
N ASP A 80 18.38 -7.02 -17.21
CA ASP A 80 19.43 -6.00 -17.06
C ASP A 80 19.48 -5.39 -15.64
N GLY A 81 18.75 -5.95 -14.69
CA GLY A 81 18.72 -5.53 -13.30
C GLY A 81 17.79 -4.35 -12.99
N ARG A 82 17.15 -3.74 -14.00
CA ARG A 82 16.14 -2.69 -13.75
C ARG A 82 14.94 -3.24 -13.00
N ILE A 83 14.30 -2.39 -12.21
CA ILE A 83 13.02 -2.69 -11.56
C ILE A 83 11.91 -2.05 -12.38
N LEU A 84 10.91 -2.85 -12.76
CA LEU A 84 9.82 -2.44 -13.62
C LEU A 84 8.48 -2.63 -12.93
N LEU A 85 7.63 -1.61 -13.00
CA LEU A 85 6.20 -1.71 -12.66
C LEU A 85 5.40 -1.84 -13.96
N PHE A 86 4.42 -2.75 -13.99
CA PHE A 86 3.57 -2.92 -15.16
C PHE A 86 2.28 -2.10 -15.02
N ARG A 87 2.20 -1.00 -15.78
CA ARG A 87 1.02 -0.13 -15.89
C ARG A 87 0.43 0.32 -14.54
N PRO A 88 1.25 0.81 -13.58
CA PRO A 88 0.75 1.22 -12.26
C PRO A 88 -0.35 2.28 -12.35
N GLU A 89 -0.32 3.15 -13.37
CA GLU A 89 -1.33 4.17 -13.65
C GLU A 89 -2.73 3.57 -13.86
N LYS A 90 -2.86 2.40 -14.48
CA LYS A 90 -4.15 1.76 -14.68
C LYS A 90 -4.74 1.19 -13.39
N ASN A 91 -3.88 0.82 -12.44
CA ASN A 91 -4.34 0.36 -11.14
C ASN A 91 -4.79 1.55 -10.27
N MET A 92 -4.08 2.68 -10.30
CA MET A 92 -4.51 3.88 -9.56
C MET A 92 -5.82 4.46 -10.11
N ALA A 93 -5.99 4.49 -11.44
CA ALA A 93 -7.26 4.86 -12.05
C ALA A 93 -8.42 3.94 -11.59
N ARG A 94 -8.18 2.63 -11.49
CA ARG A 94 -9.20 1.67 -11.02
C ARG A 94 -9.45 1.78 -9.51
N LEU A 95 -8.44 2.11 -8.71
CA LEU A 95 -8.60 2.42 -7.30
C LEU A 95 -9.56 3.60 -7.13
N ASN A 96 -9.39 4.66 -7.92
CA ASN A 96 -10.22 5.86 -7.89
C ASN A 96 -11.69 5.61 -8.31
N VAL A 97 -11.93 4.75 -9.31
CA VAL A 97 -13.28 4.25 -9.63
C VAL A 97 -13.90 3.51 -8.43
N SER A 98 -13.10 2.71 -7.73
CA SER A 98 -13.55 1.98 -6.54
C SER A 98 -13.83 2.95 -5.38
N ASN A 99 -13.00 3.99 -5.22
CA ASN A 99 -13.16 5.02 -4.21
C ASN A 99 -14.49 5.74 -4.38
N GLU A 100 -14.81 6.18 -5.60
CA GLU A 100 -16.08 6.82 -5.91
C GLU A 100 -17.27 5.94 -5.53
N ARG A 101 -17.20 4.63 -5.83
CA ARG A 101 -18.27 3.67 -5.53
C ARG A 101 -18.54 3.50 -4.04
N LEU A 102 -17.54 3.70 -3.18
CA LEU A 102 -17.64 3.56 -1.72
C LEU A 102 -17.62 4.90 -0.97
N CYS A 103 -17.88 6.01 -1.67
CA CYS A 103 -17.85 7.35 -1.08
C CYS A 103 -16.51 7.68 -0.40
N ILE A 104 -15.41 7.13 -0.91
CA ILE A 104 -14.04 7.41 -0.48
C ILE A 104 -13.50 8.58 -1.34
N PRO A 105 -12.82 9.56 -0.73
CA PRO A 105 -12.16 10.63 -1.46
C PRO A 105 -11.16 10.11 -2.49
N GLN A 106 -11.11 10.74 -3.66
CA GLN A 106 -10.14 10.39 -4.70
C GLN A 106 -8.71 10.64 -4.21
N ILE A 107 -7.76 9.79 -4.62
CA ILE A 107 -6.33 10.03 -4.42
C ILE A 107 -5.71 10.63 -5.67
N ASP A 108 -4.68 11.44 -5.51
CA ASP A 108 -3.82 11.86 -6.63
C ASP A 108 -3.07 10.63 -7.17
N GLU A 109 -3.42 10.21 -8.38
CA GLU A 109 -2.88 9.01 -9.02
C GLU A 109 -1.38 9.11 -9.28
N GLU A 110 -0.88 10.30 -9.63
CA GLU A 110 0.55 10.50 -9.88
C GLU A 110 1.33 10.45 -8.57
N PHE A 111 0.82 11.09 -7.52
CA PHE A 111 1.41 10.98 -6.19
C PHE A 111 1.42 9.53 -5.69
N ALA A 112 0.31 8.80 -5.83
CA ALA A 112 0.22 7.41 -5.41
C ALA A 112 1.21 6.51 -6.16
N LYS A 113 1.41 6.75 -7.47
CA LYS A 113 2.43 6.06 -8.26
C LYS A 113 3.85 6.36 -7.75
N GLU A 114 4.15 7.61 -7.43
CA GLU A 114 5.45 8.01 -6.88
C GLU A 114 5.70 7.38 -5.50
N ALA A 115 4.68 7.33 -4.64
CA ALA A 115 4.75 6.66 -3.34
C ALA A 115 5.03 5.16 -3.48
N ILE A 116 4.33 4.48 -4.40
CA ILE A 116 4.58 3.07 -4.73
C ILE A 116 6.00 2.88 -5.25
N ALA A 117 6.46 3.72 -6.19
CA ALA A 117 7.81 3.64 -6.74
C ALA A 117 8.88 3.86 -5.66
N LYS A 118 8.67 4.80 -4.74
CA LYS A 118 9.58 5.06 -3.61
C LYS A 118 9.65 3.87 -2.66
N LEU A 119 8.51 3.28 -2.28
CA LEU A 119 8.46 2.07 -1.46
C LEU A 119 9.17 0.91 -2.14
N VAL A 120 8.86 0.64 -3.41
CA VAL A 120 9.49 -0.45 -4.18
C VAL A 120 11.00 -0.24 -4.33
N SER A 121 11.46 1.01 -4.43
CA SER A 121 12.89 1.34 -4.46
C SER A 121 13.59 1.00 -3.14
N ILE A 122 12.95 1.28 -2.00
CA ILE A 122 13.44 0.88 -0.67
C ILE A 122 13.44 -0.64 -0.53
N GLU A 123 12.39 -1.30 -1.02
CA GLU A 123 12.21 -2.76 -0.97
C GLU A 123 12.88 -3.50 -2.13
N ARG A 124 13.78 -2.85 -2.88
CA ARG A 124 14.36 -3.39 -4.12
C ARG A 124 14.99 -4.77 -3.97
N ASP A 125 15.53 -5.08 -2.79
CA ASP A 125 16.21 -6.35 -2.50
C ASP A 125 15.23 -7.48 -2.21
N TRP A 126 13.96 -7.19 -1.93
CA TRP A 126 12.90 -8.18 -1.79
C TRP A 126 12.35 -8.67 -3.13
N ILE A 127 12.64 -7.96 -4.23
CA ILE A 127 12.16 -8.37 -5.55
C ILE A 127 12.96 -9.59 -6.01
N PRO A 128 12.31 -10.77 -6.12
CA PRO A 128 12.99 -12.00 -6.47
C PRO A 128 13.54 -11.93 -7.90
N SER A 129 14.63 -12.66 -8.14
CA SER A 129 15.31 -12.72 -9.45
C SER A 129 14.97 -13.98 -10.26
N GLY A 130 14.17 -14.89 -9.70
CA GLY A 130 13.78 -16.13 -10.37
C GLY A 130 12.81 -15.88 -11.53
N GLU A 131 12.88 -16.68 -12.58
CA GLU A 131 11.93 -16.61 -13.68
C GLU A 131 10.49 -16.85 -13.17
N GLY A 132 9.53 -16.06 -13.67
CA GLY A 132 8.13 -16.15 -13.25
C GLY A 132 7.84 -15.59 -11.85
N THR A 133 8.84 -15.06 -11.14
CA THR A 133 8.67 -14.47 -9.81
C THR A 133 8.53 -12.94 -9.86
N SER A 134 7.92 -12.36 -8.84
CA SER A 134 7.67 -10.91 -8.76
C SER A 134 7.44 -10.51 -7.30
N LEU A 135 7.68 -9.24 -6.97
CA LEU A 135 7.17 -8.65 -5.74
C LEU A 135 5.74 -8.18 -5.98
N TYR A 136 4.79 -8.69 -5.22
CA TYR A 136 3.40 -8.25 -5.28
C TYR A 136 3.21 -7.01 -4.41
N ILE A 137 2.44 -6.04 -4.93
CA ILE A 137 2.19 -4.75 -4.31
C ILE A 137 0.68 -4.64 -4.08
N ARG A 138 0.30 -4.36 -2.84
CA ARG A 138 -1.09 -4.27 -2.38
C ARG A 138 -1.37 -2.87 -1.84
N PRO A 139 -1.82 -1.93 -2.67
CA PRO A 139 -2.44 -0.69 -2.22
C PRO A 139 -3.86 -0.96 -1.70
N PHE A 140 -4.27 -0.29 -0.64
CA PHE A 140 -5.62 -0.40 -0.08
C PHE A 140 -5.98 0.81 0.78
N ILE A 141 -7.28 1.09 0.89
CA ILE A 141 -7.82 2.17 1.72
C ILE A 141 -8.85 1.57 2.68
N ILE A 142 -8.84 2.01 3.94
CA ILE A 142 -9.83 1.63 4.94
C ILE A 142 -10.39 2.87 5.64
N GLY A 143 -11.70 2.89 5.91
CA GLY A 143 -12.32 3.87 6.81
C GLY A 143 -12.13 3.45 8.27
N VAL A 144 -11.68 4.39 9.12
CA VAL A 144 -11.25 4.11 10.50
C VAL A 144 -12.04 4.86 11.57
N ASP A 145 -13.15 5.49 11.19
CA ASP A 145 -14.05 6.18 12.14
C ASP A 145 -14.51 5.23 13.26
N PRO A 146 -14.40 5.63 14.54
CA PRO A 146 -14.74 4.80 15.68
C PRO A 146 -16.26 4.84 15.98
N HIS A 147 -17.09 4.62 14.97
CA HIS A 147 -18.53 4.80 15.06
C HIS A 147 -19.31 3.74 14.26
N VAL A 148 -20.46 3.30 14.80
CA VAL A 148 -21.36 2.30 14.19
C VAL A 148 -22.58 2.92 13.51
N GLY A 149 -22.61 4.23 13.32
CA GLY A 149 -23.59 4.88 12.45
C GLY A 149 -23.16 4.76 11.00
N VAL A 150 -24.09 4.45 10.10
CA VAL A 150 -23.79 4.29 8.68
C VAL A 150 -23.74 5.67 8.00
N HIS A 151 -22.53 6.12 7.67
CA HIS A 151 -22.25 7.31 6.85
C HIS A 151 -20.90 7.10 6.14
N PRO A 152 -20.52 7.90 5.13
CA PRO A 152 -19.16 7.86 4.61
C PRO A 152 -18.12 8.19 5.70
N ALA A 153 -17.04 7.42 5.80
CA ALA A 153 -15.96 7.69 6.76
C ALA A 153 -15.37 9.09 6.60
N SER A 154 -15.11 9.74 7.73
CA SER A 154 -14.44 11.03 7.84
C SER A 154 -12.93 10.88 7.98
N HIS A 155 -12.47 9.77 8.56
CA HIS A 155 -11.06 9.43 8.73
C HIS A 155 -10.76 8.14 7.97
N LEU A 156 -9.76 8.18 7.10
CA LEU A 156 -9.32 7.01 6.31
C LEU A 156 -7.80 6.89 6.31
N ILE A 157 -7.32 5.70 5.98
CA ILE A 157 -5.89 5.44 5.82
C ILE A 157 -5.67 4.75 4.47
N PHE A 158 -4.84 5.34 3.62
CA PHE A 158 -4.28 4.69 2.42
C PHE A 158 -2.97 4.01 2.78
N MET A 159 -2.84 2.73 2.45
CA MET A 159 -1.67 1.92 2.76
C MET A 159 -1.18 1.16 1.54
N VAL A 160 0.12 0.90 1.50
CA VAL A 160 0.73 -0.02 0.52
C VAL A 160 1.66 -0.98 1.24
N ILE A 161 1.42 -2.28 1.07
CA ILE A 161 2.27 -3.36 1.58
C ILE A 161 2.77 -4.22 0.42
N CYS A 162 3.92 -4.86 0.60
CA CYS A 162 4.53 -5.71 -0.41
C CYS A 162 4.78 -7.14 0.12
N CYS A 163 4.65 -8.14 -0.76
CA CYS A 163 4.85 -9.56 -0.45
C CYS A 163 5.26 -10.43 -1.65
#